data_AF-A0A1Y5FI03-F1
#
_entry.id   AF-A0A1Y5FI03-F1
#
_cell.length_a   1.000
_cell.length_b   1.000
_cell.length_c   1.000
_cell.angle_alpha   90.00
_cell.angle_beta   90.00
_cell.angle_gamma   90.00
#
_symmetry.space_group_name_H-M   'P 1'
#
loop_
_entity.id
_entity.type
_entity.pdbx_description
1 polymer ?
#
loop_
_entity_poly.entity_id
_entity_poly.type
_entity_poly.pdbx_seq_one_letter_code
_entity_poly.pdbx_strand_id
1 'polypeptide(L)' 'MIFKERVMGIFTILTLLLLTSCGTAKFVPTRDVCTVEKHWKDSIYQVKINGRKISPHWFLEDDALEVAYILSKQNKCVSM' A
#
# COMPACT_ATOMS: atom_id res chain seq x y z
N MET A 1 48.76 18.31 -15.20
CA MET A 1 47.64 18.68 -14.29
C MET A 1 46.25 18.66 -14.94
N ILE A 2 46.11 18.36 -16.25
CA ILE A 2 44.84 18.47 -17.01
C ILE A 2 43.93 17.22 -16.85
N PHE A 3 44.50 16.05 -16.50
CA PHE A 3 43.77 14.78 -16.43
C PHE A 3 42.83 14.69 -15.20
N LYS A 4 43.20 15.32 -14.07
CA LYS A 4 42.45 15.25 -12.81
C LYS A 4 41.15 16.07 -12.84
N GLU A 5 41.13 17.18 -13.59
CA GLU A 5 39.94 18.02 -13.77
C GLU A 5 38.90 17.37 -14.69
N ARG A 6 39.31 16.64 -15.73
CA ARG A 6 38.38 15.93 -16.62
C ARG A 6 37.66 14.76 -15.93
N VAL A 7 38.36 14.01 -15.06
CA VAL A 7 37.78 12.89 -14.31
C VAL A 7 36.75 13.38 -13.26
N MET A 8 37.00 14.52 -12.63
CA MET A 8 36.07 15.15 -11.68
C MET A 8 34.77 15.60 -12.36
N GLY A 9 34.86 16.20 -13.56
CA GLY A 9 33.68 16.62 -14.32
C GLY A 9 32.78 15.44 -14.73
N ILE A 10 33.38 14.32 -15.14
CA ILE A 10 32.64 13.11 -15.55
C ILE A 10 31.90 12.48 -14.37
N PHE A 11 32.53 12.40 -13.19
CA PHE A 11 31.88 11.88 -11.98
C PHE A 11 30.68 12.72 -11.54
N THR A 12 30.76 14.03 -11.72
CA THR A 12 29.68 14.97 -11.34
C THR A 12 28.47 14.88 -12.29
N ILE A 13 28.69 14.57 -13.57
CA ILE A 13 27.61 14.37 -14.54
C ILE A 13 26.89 13.05 -14.28
N LEU A 14 27.64 12.00 -13.90
CA LEU A 14 27.08 10.67 -13.63
C LEU A 14 26.18 10.66 -12.40
N THR A 15 26.52 11.41 -11.35
CA THR A 15 25.66 11.55 -10.16
C THR A 15 24.40 12.37 -10.43
N LEU A 16 24.46 13.36 -11.32
CA LEU A 16 23.29 14.16 -11.71
C LEU A 16 22.26 13.34 -12.52
N LEU A 17 22.74 12.40 -13.35
CA LEU A 17 21.90 11.48 -14.14
C LEU A 17 21.13 10.46 -13.28
N LEU A 18 21.63 10.12 -12.08
CA LEU A 18 20.94 9.19 -11.18
C LEU A 18 19.77 9.85 -10.43
N LEU A 19 19.78 11.18 -10.29
CA LEU A 19 18.77 11.94 -9.56
C LEU A 19 17.49 12.23 -10.38
N THR A 20 17.54 12.10 -11.70
CA THR A 20 16.37 12.35 -12.58
C THR A 20 15.43 11.15 -12.70
N SER A 21 15.77 10.01 -12.11
CA SER A 21 14.91 8.80 -12.12
C SER A 21 13.82 8.79 -11.04
N CYS A 22 13.67 9.87 -10.25
CA CYS A 22 12.60 10.02 -9.27
C CYS A 22 11.27 10.39 -9.95
N GLY A 23 10.72 9.46 -10.73
CA GLY A 23 9.35 9.54 -11.24
C GLY A 23 8.38 9.15 -10.14
N THR A 24 7.47 10.04 -9.76
CA THR A 24 6.36 9.71 -8.86
C THR A 24 5.51 8.61 -9.53
N ALA A 25 5.48 7.42 -8.92
CA ALA A 25 4.61 6.34 -9.40
C ALA A 25 3.16 6.85 -9.34
N LYS A 26 2.42 6.73 -10.45
CA LYS A 26 1.01 7.13 -10.50
C LYS A 26 0.25 6.36 -9.42
N PHE A 27 -0.44 7.09 -8.53
CA PHE A 27 -1.31 6.49 -7.52
C PHE A 27 -2.48 5.79 -8.22
N VAL A 28 -2.44 4.46 -8.31
CA VAL A 28 -3.53 3.65 -8.87
C VAL A 28 -4.43 3.21 -7.72
N PRO A 29 -5.69 3.66 -7.65
CA PRO A 29 -6.62 3.21 -6.62
C PRO A 29 -6.96 1.73 -6.84
N THR A 30 -7.06 0.97 -5.75
CA THR A 30 -7.56 -0.41 -5.82
C THR A 30 -9.04 -0.44 -6.18
N ARG A 31 -9.48 -1.54 -6.79
CA ARG A 31 -10.91 -1.84 -7.04
C ARG A 31 -11.42 -2.96 -6.14
N ASP A 32 -10.56 -3.47 -5.26
CA ASP A 32 -10.91 -4.56 -4.36
C ASP A 32 -11.90 -4.08 -3.31
N VAL A 33 -12.91 -4.87 -2.97
CA VAL A 33 -13.97 -4.48 -2.04
C VAL A 33 -13.71 -5.09 -0.67
N CYS A 34 -13.73 -4.26 0.38
CA CYS A 34 -13.76 -4.72 1.77
C CYS A 34 -15.19 -4.98 2.22
N THR A 35 -15.42 -6.16 2.79
CA THR A 35 -16.71 -6.55 3.36
C THR A 35 -16.51 -7.09 4.77
N VAL A 36 -17.39 -6.71 5.67
CA VAL A 36 -17.48 -7.26 7.03
C VAL A 36 -18.66 -8.23 7.07
N GLU A 37 -18.39 -9.50 7.35
CA GLU A 37 -19.42 -10.55 7.37
C GLU A 37 -19.57 -11.10 8.79
N LYS A 38 -20.80 -11.08 9.30
CA LYS A 38 -21.14 -11.63 10.61
C LYS A 38 -21.13 -13.15 10.58
N HIS A 39 -20.60 -13.76 11.64
CA HIS A 39 -20.76 -15.20 11.86
C HIS A 39 -22.23 -15.55 12.05
N TRP A 40 -22.67 -16.67 11.45
CA TRP A 40 -24.08 -17.08 11.44
C TRP A 40 -24.67 -17.34 12.82
N LYS A 41 -23.83 -17.65 13.82
CA LYS A 41 -24.26 -18.02 15.18
C LYS A 41 -23.89 -17.01 16.25
N ASP A 42 -22.73 -16.38 16.12
CA ASP A 42 -22.09 -15.61 17.18
C ASP A 42 -21.94 -14.15 16.74
N SER A 43 -21.90 -13.21 17.68
CA SER A 43 -21.66 -11.78 17.41
C SER A 43 -20.18 -11.49 17.16
N ILE A 44 -19.58 -12.23 16.24
CA ILE A 44 -18.21 -12.08 15.78
C ILE A 44 -18.21 -11.90 14.26
N TYR A 45 -17.21 -11.21 13.75
CA TYR A 45 -17.19 -10.70 12.38
C TYR A 45 -15.88 -11.04 11.69
N GLN A 46 -15.97 -11.28 10.37
CA GLN A 46 -14.84 -11.55 9.51
C GLN A 46 -14.67 -10.46 8.47
N VAL A 47 -13.47 -9.89 8.41
CA VAL A 47 -13.11 -8.98 7.33
C VAL A 47 -12.65 -9.77 6.11
N LYS A 48 -13.21 -9.46 4.95
CA LYS A 48 -12.87 -10.08 3.67
C LYS A 48 -12.55 -9.02 2.63
N ILE A 49 -11.59 -9.32 1.75
CA ILE A 49 -11.29 -8.55 0.54
C ILE A 49 -11.70 -9.40 -0.66
N ASN A 50 -12.61 -8.92 -1.50
CA ASN A 50 -13.17 -9.69 -2.63
C ASN A 50 -13.66 -11.09 -2.23
N GLY A 51 -14.33 -11.19 -1.07
CA GLY A 51 -14.84 -12.46 -0.53
C GLY A 51 -13.78 -13.39 0.08
N ARG A 52 -12.49 -13.03 0.04
CA ARG A 52 -11.41 -13.78 0.69
C ARG A 52 -11.11 -13.23 2.07
N LYS A 53 -11.05 -14.10 3.07
CA LYS A 53 -10.67 -13.74 4.45
C LYS A 53 -9.24 -13.20 4.46
N ILE A 54 -9.03 -12.07 5.10
CA ILE A 54 -7.68 -11.46 5.22
C ILE A 54 -6.85 -12.07 6.35
N SER A 55 -7.54 -12.64 7.34
CA SER A 55 -6.98 -13.15 8.58
C SER A 55 -7.80 -14.36 9.02
N PRO A 56 -7.21 -15.35 9.70
CA PRO A 56 -7.96 -16.44 10.34
C PRO A 56 -8.69 -15.99 11.62
N HIS A 57 -8.30 -14.84 12.20
CA HIS A 57 -8.90 -14.32 13.42
C HIS A 57 -10.27 -13.71 13.17
N TRP A 58 -11.15 -13.87 14.15
CA TRP A 58 -12.45 -13.23 14.23
C TRP A 58 -12.37 -11.99 15.11
N PHE A 59 -13.20 -11.01 14.79
CA PHE A 59 -13.21 -9.70 15.45
C PHE A 59 -14.58 -9.42 16.06
N LEU A 60 -14.63 -8.51 17.03
CA LEU A 60 -15.88 -7.85 17.38
C LEU A 60 -16.29 -6.88 16.27
N GLU A 61 -17.53 -6.40 16.29
CA GLU A 61 -18.07 -5.55 15.22
C GLU A 61 -17.22 -4.29 15.00
N ASP A 62 -16.98 -3.54 16.09
CA ASP A 62 -16.23 -2.29 16.06
C ASP A 62 -14.79 -2.52 15.58
N ASP A 63 -14.13 -3.56 16.07
CA ASP A 63 -12.78 -3.94 15.65
C ASP A 63 -12.75 -4.31 14.16
N ALA A 64 -13.76 -5.04 13.67
CA ALA A 64 -13.85 -5.43 12.27
C ALA A 64 -14.03 -4.21 11.34
N LEU A 65 -14.85 -3.25 11.77
CA LEU A 65 -15.06 -1.99 11.08
C LEU A 65 -13.80 -1.14 11.07
N GLU A 66 -13.08 -1.06 12.20
CA GLU A 66 -11.80 -0.36 12.30
C GLU A 66 -10.75 -0.98 11.36
N VAL A 67 -10.64 -2.31 11.34
CA VAL A 67 -9.72 -3.02 10.44
C VAL A 67 -10.07 -2.74 8.97
N ALA A 68 -11.35 -2.80 8.59
CA ALA A 68 -11.78 -2.49 7.23
C ALA A 68 -11.46 -1.03 6.85
N TYR A 69 -11.66 -0.10 7.77
CA TYR A 69 -11.32 1.32 7.60
C TYR A 69 -9.81 1.51 7.39
N ILE A 70 -8.95 0.89 8.21
CA ILE A 70 -7.48 0.96 8.06
C ILE A 70 -7.04 0.42 6.70
N LEU A 71 -7.61 -0.70 6.24
CA LEU A 71 -7.30 -1.28 4.93
C LEU A 71 -7.70 -0.34 3.79
N SER A 72 -8.82 0.37 3.93
CA SER A 72 -9.24 1.37 2.96
C SER A 72 -8.28 2.56 2.87
N LYS A 73 -7.77 3.03 4.02
CA LYS A 73 -6.76 4.10 4.09
C LYS A 73 -5.43 3.69 3.46
N GLN A 74 -5.10 2.41 3.52
CA GLN A 74 -3.92 1.84 2.88
C GLN A 74 -4.12 1.51 1.40
N ASN A 75 -5.26 1.89 0.80
CA ASN A 75 -5.61 1.60 -0.59
C ASN A 75 -5.55 0.09 -0.91
N LYS A 76 -5.83 -0.76 0.08
CA LYS A 76 -5.91 -2.23 -0.07
C LYS A 76 -7.27 -2.69 -0.55
N CYS A 77 -8.31 -1.93 -0.21
CA CYS A 77 -9.67 -2.12 -0.69
C CYS A 77 -10.44 -0.79 -0.66
N VAL A 78 -11.63 -0.77 -1.24
CA VAL A 78 -12.66 0.25 -0.99
C VAL A 78 -13.54 -0.20 0.18
N SER A 79 -13.77 0.70 1.14
CA SER A 79 -14.78 0.47 2.18
C SER A 79 -16.15 0.62 1.57
N MET A 80 -17.04 -0.33 1.85
CA MET A 80 -18.49 -0.13 1.69
C MET A 80 -19.04 0.72 2.83
#